data_AF-A0A9P0HJN5-F1
#
_entry.id   AF-A0A9P0HJN5-F1
#
_cell.length_a   1.000
_cell.length_b   1.000
_cell.length_c   1.000
_cell.angle_alpha   90.00
_cell.angle_beta   90.00
_cell.angle_gamma   90.00
#
_symmetry.space_group_name_H-M   'P 1'
#
loop_
_entity.id
_entity.type
_entity.pdbx_description
1 polymer ?
#
loop_
_entity_poly.entity_id
_entity_poly.type
_entity_poly.pdbx_seq_one_letter_code
_entity_poly.pdbx_strand_id
1 'polypeptide(L)'
;MGVSTILNIPPVMKRYEEMVRIQKKPRQRELFEDTSSYLGAPVRGSLELVGISYHMRPAPDYVPIWELEDILMKELKCSYNYTGLERIESRIGDVRRHGTFLNCHEIVYFPMIYDRYSFPTELAKYLWTFRSTRAKPDAVYLSQFRKCFIAAIHKFKMSHKEIIINNLMLNDSLYCLNWFNHQSKQQIITILTKVMREQNHLNWISAENTFLRLEDGLKLLLAISITSGISLKGLHLWYFFGEGVLPITSREVLSLEDPFIPYKFDFDDKLISYTFFSFVMRGDYCIPRILKPLVLHLALYYLEYLVRLSVEYRYLAGGQGESLLYLGCIRNGTLRELNMLYTNNDDLYFTKRYICHNAWKKAYKLCPCLRINFVAPQVKTFHSVGPVLINYMPLEGFYASTGLKSDDEPVLFHGLVHTLVTNFKKFLKKINLYLCRPMTPVDHVIARLLMDLPFLEEFTYRGPLENISSLHIILKYIENNSLRIKKFHFYLTEDPCNPEPYIKAMSEIHDQYEPVFVEKGISFKLETCQC
;
A
#
# COMPACT_ATOMS: atom_id res chain seq x y z
N MET A 1 16.39 -67.52 -45.01
CA MET A 1 15.25 -66.68 -45.42
C MET A 1 15.05 -65.63 -44.35
N GLY A 2 15.24 -64.36 -44.70
CA GLY A 2 15.29 -63.26 -43.74
C GLY A 2 13.90 -62.78 -43.33
N VAL A 3 13.76 -62.42 -42.07
CA VAL A 3 12.66 -61.58 -41.55
C VAL A 3 13.31 -60.50 -40.69
N SER A 4 13.33 -59.27 -41.20
CA SER A 4 13.74 -58.10 -40.42
C SER A 4 12.58 -57.71 -39.49
N THR A 5 12.86 -57.63 -38.20
CA THR A 5 11.92 -57.11 -37.21
C THR A 5 12.17 -55.61 -37.09
N ILE A 6 11.30 -54.81 -37.73
CA ILE A 6 11.28 -53.35 -37.56
C ILE A 6 10.71 -53.07 -36.16
N LEU A 7 11.57 -52.66 -35.24
CA LEU A 7 11.16 -52.13 -33.94
C LEU A 7 10.41 -50.81 -34.18
N ASN A 8 9.09 -50.82 -33.96
CA ASN A 8 8.25 -49.64 -33.95
C ASN A 8 8.61 -48.77 -32.73
N ILE A 9 9.48 -47.79 -32.97
CA ILE A 9 9.76 -46.72 -32.01
C ILE A 9 8.48 -45.88 -31.86
N PRO A 10 7.98 -45.65 -30.63
CA PRO A 10 6.80 -44.83 -30.40
C PRO A 10 6.95 -43.43 -31.03
N PRO A 11 5.89 -42.84 -31.61
CA PRO A 11 5.94 -41.54 -32.30
C PRO A 11 6.58 -40.41 -31.48
N VAL A 12 6.45 -40.48 -30.15
CA VAL A 12 7.04 -39.52 -29.21
C VAL A 12 8.57 -39.62 -29.15
N MET A 13 9.14 -40.84 -29.21
CA MET A 13 10.60 -41.02 -29.22
C MET A 13 11.22 -40.65 -30.57
N LYS A 14 10.51 -40.87 -31.68
CA LYS A 14 10.92 -40.37 -33.00
C LYS A 14 11.03 -38.84 -33.03
N ARG A 15 10.06 -38.13 -32.42
CA ARG A 15 10.09 -36.66 -32.26
C ARG A 15 11.24 -36.19 -31.37
N TYR A 16 11.56 -36.93 -30.30
CA TYR A 16 12.67 -36.59 -29.41
C TYR A 16 14.03 -36.75 -30.10
N GLU A 17 14.23 -37.82 -30.87
CA GLU A 17 15.46 -38.00 -31.66
C GLU A 17 15.60 -36.97 -32.78
N GLU A 18 14.50 -36.55 -33.40
CA GLU A 18 14.48 -35.48 -34.41
C GLU A 18 14.86 -34.12 -33.80
N MET A 19 14.33 -33.79 -32.61
CA MET A 19 14.70 -32.58 -31.85
C MET A 19 16.19 -32.59 -31.47
N VAL A 20 16.73 -33.73 -31.02
CA VAL A 20 18.14 -33.87 -30.64
C VAL A 20 19.07 -33.81 -31.87
N ARG A 21 18.63 -34.31 -33.03
CA ARG A 21 19.39 -34.19 -34.29
C ARG A 21 19.42 -32.75 -34.83
N ILE A 22 18.34 -31.98 -34.65
CA ILE A 22 18.28 -30.57 -35.06
C ILE A 22 19.25 -29.71 -34.22
N GLN A 23 19.44 -30.04 -32.94
CA GLN A 23 20.36 -29.32 -32.05
C GLN A 23 21.85 -29.58 -32.31
N LYS A 24 22.22 -30.65 -33.04
CA LYS A 24 23.62 -31.04 -33.28
C LYS A 24 24.22 -30.54 -34.59
N LYS A 25 23.55 -29.66 -35.35
CA LYS A 25 24.19 -29.01 -36.52
C LYS A 25 25.23 -27.98 -36.03
N PRO A 26 26.50 -28.06 -36.47
CA PRO A 26 27.50 -27.07 -36.10
C PRO A 26 27.17 -25.76 -36.83
N ARG A 27 26.83 -24.71 -36.08
CA ARG A 27 26.67 -23.37 -36.62
C ARG A 27 27.84 -22.49 -36.24
N GLN A 28 28.28 -21.78 -37.26
CA GLN A 28 29.40 -20.85 -37.34
C GLN A 28 29.23 -19.69 -36.35
N ARG A 29 30.36 -19.07 -36.02
CA ARG A 29 30.47 -17.84 -35.24
C ARG A 29 29.54 -16.77 -35.81
N GLU A 30 28.54 -16.34 -35.04
CA GLU A 30 27.83 -15.08 -35.24
C GLU A 30 27.17 -14.64 -33.93
N LEU A 31 27.01 -13.32 -33.78
CA LEU A 31 26.72 -12.59 -32.54
C LEU A 31 25.47 -13.08 -31.78
N PHE A 32 25.51 -12.94 -30.45
CA PHE A 32 24.44 -13.30 -29.52
C PHE A 32 23.11 -12.61 -29.86
N GLU A 33 22.16 -13.37 -30.43
CA GLU A 33 20.72 -13.16 -30.28
C GLU A 33 20.13 -14.33 -29.46
N ASP A 34 19.74 -14.03 -28.22
CA ASP A 34 19.13 -14.98 -27.29
C ASP A 34 17.68 -15.26 -27.69
N THR A 35 17.47 -16.36 -28.39
CA THR A 35 16.14 -16.89 -28.75
C THR A 35 15.79 -18.07 -27.85
N SER A 36 14.92 -17.81 -26.88
CA SER A 36 14.11 -18.77 -26.11
C SER A 36 14.85 -19.89 -25.36
N SER A 37 15.09 -19.66 -24.08
CA SER A 37 14.98 -20.70 -23.05
C SER A 37 14.20 -20.11 -21.86
N TYR A 38 13.60 -20.97 -21.03
CA TYR A 38 12.74 -20.67 -19.88
C TYR A 38 13.38 -19.78 -18.77
N LEU A 39 14.51 -19.13 -19.06
CA LEU A 39 15.30 -18.22 -18.22
C LEU A 39 14.96 -16.73 -18.43
N GLY A 40 14.02 -16.40 -19.32
CA GLY A 40 13.63 -15.00 -19.60
C GLY A 40 12.71 -14.34 -18.56
N ALA A 41 11.87 -15.11 -17.84
CA ALA A 41 10.97 -14.56 -16.83
C ALA A 41 11.69 -14.07 -15.56
N PRO A 42 12.70 -14.79 -15.02
CA PRO A 42 13.51 -14.28 -13.91
C PRO A 42 14.28 -13.01 -14.29
N VAL A 43 14.81 -12.94 -15.53
CA VAL A 43 15.64 -11.81 -16.00
C VAL A 43 14.82 -10.57 -16.31
N ARG A 44 13.61 -10.70 -16.89
CA ARG A 44 12.67 -9.57 -17.03
C ARG A 44 12.21 -9.04 -15.68
N GLY A 45 11.83 -9.94 -14.76
CA GLY A 45 11.53 -9.56 -13.38
C GLY A 45 12.72 -8.85 -12.70
N SER A 46 13.95 -9.29 -12.96
CA SER A 46 15.19 -8.74 -12.34
C SER A 46 15.46 -7.27 -12.64
N LEU A 47 15.01 -6.76 -13.79
CA LEU A 47 15.22 -5.36 -14.18
C LEU A 47 14.10 -4.44 -13.67
N GLU A 48 12.86 -4.96 -13.62
CA GLU A 48 11.72 -4.30 -12.96
C GLU A 48 11.87 -4.27 -11.43
N LEU A 49 12.59 -5.25 -10.87
CA LEU A 49 12.93 -5.42 -9.45
C LEU A 49 13.71 -4.24 -8.82
N VAL A 50 14.37 -3.39 -9.63
CA VAL A 50 15.15 -2.24 -9.15
C VAL A 50 14.61 -0.89 -9.65
N GLY A 51 13.40 -0.87 -10.23
CA GLY A 51 12.74 0.38 -10.65
C GLY A 51 13.34 1.04 -11.90
N ILE A 52 14.20 0.37 -12.67
CA ILE A 52 14.73 0.89 -13.94
C ILE A 52 13.88 0.32 -15.09
N SER A 53 12.77 0.98 -15.41
CA SER A 53 11.91 0.58 -16.54
C SER A 53 12.42 1.18 -17.86
N TYR A 54 12.88 0.32 -18.78
CA TYR A 54 12.90 0.60 -20.23
C TYR A 54 11.79 -0.21 -20.91
N HIS A 55 10.98 0.46 -21.73
CA HIS A 55 9.86 -0.16 -22.44
C HIS A 55 10.33 -1.17 -23.50
N MET A 56 9.92 -2.44 -23.39
CA MET A 56 9.96 -3.40 -24.51
C MET A 56 8.65 -4.19 -24.57
N ARG A 57 8.05 -4.26 -25.76
CA ARG A 57 6.79 -4.99 -26.03
C ARG A 57 7.02 -6.52 -26.01
N PRO A 58 6.04 -7.33 -25.58
CA PRO A 58 6.11 -8.78 -25.76
C PRO A 58 5.83 -9.17 -27.23
N ALA A 59 6.51 -10.22 -27.69
CA ALA A 59 6.26 -10.90 -28.96
C ALA A 59 5.04 -11.84 -28.83
N PRO A 60 4.33 -12.15 -29.93
CA PRO A 60 3.11 -12.95 -29.89
C PRO A 60 3.41 -14.47 -29.86
N ASP A 61 2.44 -15.19 -29.29
CA ASP A 61 2.13 -16.64 -29.40
C ASP A 61 2.85 -17.64 -28.45
N TYR A 62 2.24 -18.72 -27.91
CA TYR A 62 1.09 -19.55 -28.30
C TYR A 62 0.43 -20.23 -27.05
N VAL A 63 -0.90 -20.40 -27.03
CA VAL A 63 -1.65 -21.39 -26.21
C VAL A 63 -2.60 -22.15 -27.15
N PRO A 64 -2.84 -23.48 -27.00
CA PRO A 64 -3.61 -24.26 -27.97
C PRO A 64 -5.08 -23.84 -28.07
N ILE A 65 -5.56 -23.67 -29.32
CA ILE A 65 -6.83 -23.02 -29.71
C ILE A 65 -8.12 -23.76 -29.28
N TRP A 66 -8.07 -25.04 -28.93
CA TRP A 66 -9.26 -25.88 -28.80
C TRP A 66 -9.86 -25.94 -27.38
N GLU A 67 -9.17 -25.49 -26.34
CA GLU A 67 -9.77 -25.23 -25.01
C GLU A 67 -10.34 -23.79 -24.90
N LEU A 68 -9.90 -22.90 -25.78
CA LEU A 68 -10.31 -21.50 -25.80
C LEU A 68 -11.71 -21.32 -26.41
N GLU A 69 -12.11 -22.11 -27.41
CA GLU A 69 -13.40 -21.93 -28.10
C GLU A 69 -14.61 -22.22 -27.20
N ASP A 70 -14.55 -23.21 -26.31
CA ASP A 70 -15.64 -23.54 -25.38
C ASP A 70 -15.77 -22.51 -24.23
N ILE A 71 -14.67 -21.84 -23.87
CA ILE A 71 -14.63 -20.78 -22.85
C ILE A 71 -15.02 -19.43 -23.48
N LEU A 72 -14.50 -19.11 -24.67
CA LEU A 72 -14.84 -17.91 -25.45
C LEU A 72 -16.32 -17.88 -25.82
N MET A 73 -16.93 -19.00 -26.18
CA MET A 73 -18.37 -19.04 -26.50
C MET A 73 -19.26 -18.83 -25.27
N LYS A 74 -18.75 -19.11 -24.06
CA LYS A 74 -19.41 -18.76 -22.79
C LYS A 74 -19.16 -17.31 -22.37
N GLU A 75 -17.98 -16.76 -22.62
CA GLU A 75 -17.62 -15.38 -22.24
C GLU A 75 -18.10 -14.30 -23.24
N LEU A 76 -18.23 -14.61 -24.54
CA LEU A 76 -18.74 -13.68 -25.56
C LEU A 76 -20.22 -13.31 -25.35
N LYS A 77 -20.96 -14.05 -24.51
CA LYS A 77 -22.32 -13.65 -24.08
C LYS A 77 -22.33 -12.63 -22.94
N CYS A 78 -21.18 -12.29 -22.35
CA CYS A 78 -21.08 -11.47 -21.14
C CYS A 78 -20.12 -10.27 -21.24
N SER A 79 -19.49 -10.00 -22.38
CA SER A 79 -18.53 -8.88 -22.48
C SER A 79 -19.20 -7.57 -22.94
N TYR A 80 -19.47 -6.66 -22.00
CA TYR A 80 -19.65 -5.24 -22.27
C TYR A 80 -18.28 -4.57 -22.45
N ASN A 81 -18.14 -3.76 -23.50
CA ASN A 81 -16.93 -2.99 -23.80
C ASN A 81 -16.75 -1.84 -22.79
N TYR A 82 -15.64 -1.82 -22.05
CA TYR A 82 -15.19 -0.65 -21.31
C TYR A 82 -14.13 0.12 -22.11
N THR A 83 -14.52 1.25 -22.70
CA THR A 83 -13.61 2.29 -23.20
C THR A 83 -13.51 3.40 -22.15
N GLY A 84 -12.34 3.60 -21.54
CA GLY A 84 -12.11 4.72 -20.63
C GLY A 84 -11.00 4.50 -19.62
N LEU A 85 -9.74 4.60 -20.06
CA LEU A 85 -8.57 4.68 -19.17
C LEU A 85 -7.94 6.06 -19.37
N GLU A 86 -8.39 7.05 -18.61
CA GLU A 86 -7.65 8.31 -18.46
C GLU A 86 -6.61 8.16 -17.34
N ARG A 87 -5.36 8.44 -17.71
CA ARG A 87 -4.19 8.39 -16.84
C ARG A 87 -4.06 9.77 -16.18
N ILE A 88 -4.53 9.93 -14.94
CA ILE A 88 -4.30 11.19 -14.21
C ILE A 88 -2.96 11.11 -13.47
N GLU A 89 -2.10 12.07 -13.79
CA GLU A 89 -0.72 12.20 -13.37
C GLU A 89 -0.59 12.34 -11.85
N SER A 90 0.16 11.43 -11.21
CA SER A 90 0.84 11.75 -9.95
C SER A 90 1.59 13.06 -10.14
N ARG A 91 1.57 13.98 -9.16
CA ARG A 91 2.40 15.20 -9.21
C ARG A 91 3.80 14.82 -9.71
N ILE A 92 4.27 15.49 -10.76
CA ILE A 92 5.57 15.23 -11.40
C ILE A 92 6.63 15.09 -10.30
N GLY A 93 7.08 13.85 -10.06
CA GLY A 93 8.11 13.53 -9.05
C GLY A 93 7.70 12.72 -7.82
N ASP A 94 6.45 12.31 -7.62
CA ASP A 94 6.09 11.34 -6.55
C ASP A 94 6.36 9.90 -7.01
N VAL A 95 7.15 9.11 -6.26
CA VAL A 95 7.53 7.73 -6.65
C VAL A 95 6.43 6.71 -6.33
N ARG A 96 5.38 7.13 -5.61
CA ARG A 96 4.34 6.24 -5.16
C ARG A 96 3.51 5.76 -6.35
N ARG A 97 3.77 4.52 -6.80
CA ARG A 97 2.91 3.85 -7.78
C ARG A 97 1.68 3.31 -7.06
N HIS A 98 0.57 4.01 -7.25
CA HIS A 98 -0.72 3.55 -6.80
C HIS A 98 -1.29 2.54 -7.79
N GLY A 99 -1.85 1.46 -7.26
CA GLY A 99 -2.88 0.70 -7.92
C GLY A 99 -4.13 1.53 -7.91
N THR A 100 -4.76 1.60 -9.07
CA THR A 100 -6.11 2.11 -9.23
C THR A 100 -7.00 0.88 -9.33
N PHE A 101 -7.97 0.73 -8.44
CA PHE A 101 -9.06 -0.20 -8.72
C PHE A 101 -10.07 0.62 -9.49
N LEU A 102 -10.27 0.31 -10.77
CA LEU A 102 -11.42 0.79 -11.52
C LEU A 102 -12.58 -0.13 -11.17
N ASN A 103 -13.44 0.31 -10.26
CA ASN A 103 -14.73 -0.34 -10.04
C ASN A 103 -15.79 0.71 -10.32
N CYS A 104 -16.42 0.62 -11.49
CA CYS A 104 -17.39 1.60 -11.99
C CYS A 104 -16.85 3.04 -11.94
N HIS A 105 -15.94 3.37 -12.86
CA HIS A 105 -15.58 4.76 -13.24
C HIS A 105 -14.91 5.70 -12.21
N GLU A 106 -14.33 5.21 -11.11
CA GLU A 106 -13.39 5.97 -10.26
C GLU A 106 -12.13 5.22 -9.81
N ILE A 107 -11.10 6.01 -9.49
CA ILE A 107 -9.75 5.57 -9.10
C ILE A 107 -9.61 5.60 -7.58
N VAL A 108 -9.52 4.42 -6.93
CA VAL A 108 -9.08 4.30 -5.53
C VAL A 108 -7.57 4.06 -5.49
N TYR A 109 -6.84 4.90 -4.75
CA TYR A 109 -5.38 4.80 -4.60
C TYR A 109 -5.00 3.85 -3.46
N PHE A 110 -4.42 2.69 -3.78
CA PHE A 110 -3.72 1.82 -2.82
C PHE A 110 -2.29 1.57 -3.33
N PRO A 111 -1.31 1.25 -2.49
CA PRO A 111 0.02 0.89 -2.98
C PRO A 111 -0.11 -0.37 -3.87
N MET A 112 0.27 -0.25 -5.14
CA MET A 112 0.16 -1.38 -6.08
C MET A 112 1.21 -2.42 -5.72
N ILE A 113 0.77 -3.66 -5.50
CA ILE A 113 1.61 -4.84 -5.71
C ILE A 113 1.74 -4.96 -7.25
N TYR A 114 2.95 -5.06 -7.79
CA TYR A 114 3.23 -5.00 -9.24
C TYR A 114 2.36 -5.95 -10.07
N ASP A 115 2.30 -5.69 -11.39
CA ASP A 115 1.44 -6.39 -12.35
C ASP A 115 1.32 -7.88 -12.06
N ARG A 116 0.09 -8.24 -11.69
CA ARG A 116 -0.31 -9.62 -11.45
C ARG A 116 -0.10 -10.39 -12.74
N TYR A 117 0.56 -11.54 -12.67
CA TYR A 117 0.46 -12.55 -13.71
C TYR A 117 -1.02 -12.67 -14.14
N SER A 118 -1.29 -12.63 -15.45
CA SER A 118 -2.64 -12.84 -15.98
C SER A 118 -3.02 -14.29 -15.70
N PHE A 119 -3.90 -14.52 -14.73
CA PHE A 119 -4.47 -15.84 -14.48
C PHE A 119 -5.74 -16.00 -15.29
N PRO A 120 -6.00 -17.19 -15.87
CA PRO A 120 -7.19 -17.43 -16.68
C PRO A 120 -8.51 -17.35 -15.89
N THR A 121 -8.48 -17.39 -14.54
CA THR A 121 -9.68 -17.23 -13.70
C THR A 121 -9.37 -16.49 -12.40
N GLU A 122 -10.38 -15.83 -11.81
CA GLU A 122 -10.26 -15.19 -10.49
C GLU A 122 -10.02 -16.22 -9.37
N LEU A 123 -10.50 -17.46 -9.51
CA LEU A 123 -10.18 -18.54 -8.57
C LEU A 123 -8.72 -18.99 -8.70
N ALA A 124 -8.17 -19.09 -9.91
CA ALA A 124 -6.76 -19.41 -10.12
C ALA A 124 -5.86 -18.28 -9.58
N LYS A 125 -6.27 -17.03 -9.77
CA LYS A 125 -5.63 -15.86 -9.16
C LYS A 125 -5.70 -15.91 -7.63
N TYR A 126 -6.85 -16.26 -7.05
CA TYR A 126 -7.01 -16.42 -5.59
C TYR A 126 -6.14 -17.57 -5.05
N LEU A 127 -6.18 -18.75 -5.66
CA LEU A 127 -5.39 -19.91 -5.26
C LEU A 127 -3.89 -19.70 -5.46
N TRP A 128 -3.49 -19.05 -6.55
CA TRP A 128 -2.12 -18.62 -6.77
C TRP A 128 -1.72 -17.62 -5.70
N THR A 129 -2.50 -16.57 -5.47
CA THR A 129 -2.22 -15.56 -4.44
C THR A 129 -2.11 -16.24 -3.07
N PHE A 130 -3.05 -17.11 -2.72
CA PHE A 130 -3.07 -17.85 -1.45
C PHE A 130 -1.86 -18.79 -1.28
N ARG A 131 -1.46 -19.50 -2.34
CA ARG A 131 -0.27 -20.38 -2.34
C ARG A 131 1.03 -19.58 -2.33
N SER A 132 1.14 -18.54 -3.14
CA SER A 132 2.36 -17.74 -3.35
C SER A 132 2.65 -16.80 -2.18
N THR A 133 1.62 -16.32 -1.49
CA THR A 133 1.78 -15.39 -0.36
C THR A 133 2.20 -16.07 0.94
N ARG A 134 2.16 -17.42 1.02
CA ARG A 134 2.40 -18.14 2.29
C ARG A 134 3.27 -19.39 2.19
N ALA A 135 3.49 -19.95 0.99
CA ALA A 135 4.41 -21.07 0.85
C ALA A 135 5.85 -20.59 0.76
N LYS A 136 6.75 -21.17 1.56
CA LYS A 136 8.19 -21.02 1.34
C LYS A 136 8.50 -21.56 -0.07
N PRO A 137 9.09 -20.77 -0.98
CA PRO A 137 9.41 -21.27 -2.30
C PRO A 137 10.42 -22.42 -2.21
N ASP A 138 10.44 -23.29 -3.22
CA ASP A 138 11.38 -24.40 -3.23
C ASP A 138 12.84 -23.91 -3.23
N ALA A 139 13.74 -24.75 -2.74
CA ALA A 139 15.14 -24.37 -2.55
C ALA A 139 15.86 -24.04 -3.86
N VAL A 140 15.44 -24.64 -4.99
CA VAL A 140 16.05 -24.39 -6.30
C VAL A 140 15.65 -23.00 -6.79
N TYR A 141 14.36 -22.68 -6.73
CA TYR A 141 13.84 -21.35 -7.03
C TYR A 141 14.50 -20.27 -6.16
N LEU A 142 14.52 -20.46 -4.84
CA LEU A 142 15.16 -19.49 -3.91
C LEU A 142 16.64 -19.27 -4.24
N SER A 143 17.36 -20.32 -4.61
CA SER A 143 18.77 -20.23 -4.99
C SER A 143 18.97 -19.41 -6.26
N GLN A 144 18.16 -19.66 -7.29
CA GLN A 144 18.20 -18.93 -8.55
C GLN A 144 17.77 -17.46 -8.37
N PHE A 145 16.63 -17.24 -7.72
CA PHE A 145 16.11 -15.91 -7.44
C PHE A 145 17.11 -15.08 -6.64
N ARG A 146 17.74 -15.65 -5.60
CA ARG A 146 18.80 -14.98 -4.83
C ARG A 146 19.99 -14.57 -5.70
N LYS A 147 20.44 -15.44 -6.61
CA LYS A 147 21.54 -15.11 -7.54
C LYS A 147 21.15 -13.94 -8.44
N CYS A 148 19.96 -13.99 -9.04
CA CYS A 148 19.43 -12.93 -9.89
C CYS A 148 19.28 -11.61 -9.14
N PHE A 149 18.69 -11.64 -7.94
CA PHE A 149 18.48 -10.46 -7.11
C PHE A 149 19.81 -9.81 -6.68
N ILE A 150 20.79 -10.60 -6.25
CA ILE A 150 22.12 -10.09 -5.92
C ILE A 150 22.79 -9.48 -7.16
N ALA A 151 22.70 -10.14 -8.32
CA ALA A 151 23.23 -9.60 -9.57
C ALA A 151 22.57 -8.27 -9.95
N ALA A 152 21.24 -8.15 -9.81
CA ALA A 152 20.50 -6.92 -10.06
C ALA A 152 20.93 -5.79 -9.11
N ILE A 153 21.07 -6.08 -7.82
CA ILE A 153 21.54 -5.11 -6.82
C ILE A 153 23.00 -4.68 -7.07
N HIS A 154 23.88 -5.57 -7.54
CA HIS A 154 25.23 -5.18 -7.97
C HIS A 154 25.21 -4.35 -9.24
N LYS A 155 24.36 -4.67 -10.21
CA LYS A 155 24.20 -3.84 -11.42
C LYS A 155 23.76 -2.43 -11.04
N PHE A 156 22.78 -2.31 -10.14
CA PHE A 156 22.34 -1.04 -9.58
C PHE A 156 23.48 -0.27 -8.89
N LYS A 157 24.30 -0.96 -8.08
CA LYS A 157 25.51 -0.38 -7.50
C LYS A 157 26.52 0.09 -8.53
N MET A 158 26.65 -0.56 -9.69
CA MET A 158 27.59 -0.08 -10.71
C MET A 158 27.03 1.13 -11.45
N SER A 159 25.74 1.14 -11.76
CA SER A 159 25.11 2.22 -12.53
C SER A 159 24.79 3.47 -11.70
N HIS A 160 24.62 3.37 -10.38
CA HIS A 160 24.13 4.50 -9.58
C HIS A 160 25.01 5.75 -9.62
N LYS A 161 26.31 5.64 -9.92
CA LYS A 161 27.20 6.81 -10.03
C LYS A 161 26.98 7.61 -11.31
N GLU A 162 26.38 6.99 -12.31
CA GLU A 162 26.11 7.60 -13.62
C GLU A 162 24.70 8.19 -13.69
N ILE A 163 23.86 7.94 -12.67
CA ILE A 163 22.48 8.41 -12.61
C ILE A 163 22.22 9.21 -11.32
N ILE A 164 21.47 10.30 -11.47
CA ILE A 164 20.96 11.06 -10.31
C ILE A 164 19.62 10.48 -9.92
N ILE A 165 19.55 9.92 -8.71
CA ILE A 165 18.33 9.28 -8.19
C ILE A 165 17.65 10.27 -7.24
N ASN A 166 16.64 10.98 -7.76
CA ASN A 166 15.79 11.83 -6.92
C ASN A 166 14.77 11.00 -6.12
N ASN A 167 14.41 9.83 -6.66
CA ASN A 167 13.25 9.06 -6.30
C ASN A 167 13.60 7.58 -6.33
N LEU A 168 13.54 6.92 -5.17
CA LEU A 168 13.85 5.49 -5.04
C LEU A 168 12.63 4.73 -4.56
N MET A 169 12.12 3.84 -5.39
CA MET A 169 11.10 2.87 -4.99
C MET A 169 11.77 1.54 -4.75
N LEU A 170 11.72 1.09 -3.50
CA LEU A 170 12.12 -0.23 -3.09
C LEU A 170 10.97 -1.19 -3.37
N ASN A 171 11.20 -2.12 -4.29
CA ASN A 171 10.22 -3.06 -4.80
C ASN A 171 9.68 -3.99 -3.68
N ASP A 172 8.40 -4.37 -3.75
CA ASP A 172 7.71 -5.28 -2.80
C ASP A 172 8.37 -6.66 -2.73
N SER A 173 9.11 -7.04 -3.77
CA SER A 173 9.97 -8.23 -3.80
C SER A 173 11.09 -8.20 -2.76
N LEU A 174 11.36 -7.08 -2.09
CA LEU A 174 12.15 -7.08 -0.86
C LEU A 174 11.56 -7.98 0.22
N TYR A 175 10.26 -8.29 0.17
CA TYR A 175 9.67 -9.37 0.96
C TYR A 175 10.43 -10.69 0.83
N CYS A 176 11.05 -10.95 -0.33
CA CYS A 176 11.85 -12.15 -0.56
C CYS A 176 13.09 -12.25 0.33
N LEU A 177 13.56 -11.13 0.90
CA LEU A 177 14.62 -11.13 1.90
C LEU A 177 14.25 -12.01 3.09
N ASN A 178 12.97 -12.22 3.38
CA ASN A 178 12.53 -13.10 4.46
C ASN A 178 12.99 -14.56 4.28
N TRP A 179 13.30 -14.99 3.05
CA TRP A 179 13.76 -16.35 2.75
C TRP A 179 15.26 -16.45 2.45
N PHE A 180 15.98 -15.34 2.37
CA PHE A 180 17.43 -15.35 2.14
C PHE A 180 18.21 -15.68 3.40
N ASN A 181 19.43 -16.20 3.23
CA ASN A 181 20.34 -16.39 4.36
C ASN A 181 20.87 -15.03 4.86
N HIS A 182 21.40 -15.00 6.08
CA HIS A 182 21.87 -13.78 6.73
C HIS A 182 22.89 -13.01 5.87
N GLN A 183 23.86 -13.72 5.30
CA GLN A 183 24.92 -13.13 4.48
C GLN A 183 24.37 -12.39 3.24
N SER A 184 23.42 -12.99 2.52
CA SER A 184 22.82 -12.35 1.35
C SER A 184 21.97 -11.15 1.71
N LYS A 185 21.19 -11.23 2.79
CA LYS A 185 20.42 -10.07 3.30
C LYS A 185 21.34 -8.90 3.63
N GLN A 186 22.40 -9.18 4.38
CA GLN A 186 23.38 -8.16 4.74
C GLN A 186 24.02 -7.54 3.50
N GLN A 187 24.47 -8.36 2.56
CA GLN A 187 25.07 -7.86 1.33
C GLN A 187 24.13 -6.90 0.59
N ILE A 188 22.85 -7.23 0.50
CA ILE A 188 21.83 -6.38 -0.12
C ILE A 188 21.66 -5.06 0.66
N ILE A 189 21.48 -5.13 1.98
CA ILE A 189 21.32 -3.94 2.84
C ILE A 189 22.56 -3.04 2.74
N THR A 190 23.76 -3.60 2.80
CA THR A 190 25.01 -2.84 2.68
C THR A 190 25.14 -2.16 1.31
N ILE A 191 24.74 -2.83 0.23
CA ILE A 191 24.76 -2.24 -1.11
C ILE A 191 23.75 -1.10 -1.20
N LEU A 192 22.51 -1.30 -0.77
CA LEU A 192 21.48 -0.25 -0.74
C LEU A 192 21.94 0.95 0.10
N THR A 193 22.51 0.70 1.27
CA THR A 193 23.07 1.72 2.17
C THR A 193 24.15 2.54 1.46
N LYS A 194 25.08 1.87 0.76
CA LYS A 194 26.14 2.55 0.02
C LYS A 194 25.57 3.42 -1.10
N VAL A 195 24.61 2.88 -1.87
CA VAL A 195 23.96 3.63 -2.96
C VAL A 195 23.24 4.85 -2.40
N MET A 196 22.41 4.71 -1.37
CA MET A 196 21.69 5.84 -0.77
C MET A 196 22.62 6.91 -0.21
N ARG A 197 23.75 6.51 0.39
CA ARG A 197 24.78 7.43 0.90
C ARG A 197 25.47 8.23 -0.20
N GLU A 198 25.63 7.65 -1.38
CA GLU A 198 26.25 8.33 -2.53
C GLU A 198 25.25 9.23 -3.29
N GLN A 199 23.96 9.20 -2.94
CA GLN A 199 22.88 9.95 -3.60
C GLN A 199 22.37 11.12 -2.76
N ASN A 200 23.06 12.27 -2.83
CA ASN A 200 22.71 13.48 -2.08
C ASN A 200 21.39 14.16 -2.53
N HIS A 201 20.85 13.75 -3.69
CA HIS A 201 19.63 14.33 -4.27
C HIS A 201 18.37 13.51 -3.97
N LEU A 202 18.50 12.44 -3.17
CA LEU A 202 17.40 11.54 -2.89
C LEU A 202 16.33 12.22 -2.04
N ASN A 203 15.23 12.59 -2.67
CA ASN A 203 14.12 13.35 -2.10
C ASN A 203 12.97 12.44 -1.67
N TRP A 204 12.75 11.31 -2.35
CA TRP A 204 11.63 10.43 -2.06
C TRP A 204 12.06 8.97 -2.03
N ILE A 205 11.63 8.27 -0.98
CA ILE A 205 11.78 6.83 -0.85
C ILE A 205 10.42 6.20 -0.58
N SER A 206 10.06 5.19 -1.38
CA SER A 206 8.92 4.32 -1.07
C SER A 206 9.44 2.91 -0.78
N ALA A 207 9.07 2.37 0.37
CA ALA A 207 9.34 0.99 0.78
C ALA A 207 8.04 0.31 1.26
N GLU A 208 6.93 0.66 0.62
CA GLU A 208 5.62 0.08 0.93
C GLU A 208 5.56 -1.40 0.51
N ASN A 209 4.73 -2.21 1.19
CA ASN A 209 4.51 -3.63 0.89
C ASN A 209 5.77 -4.50 0.92
N THR A 210 6.81 -4.09 1.63
CA THR A 210 8.05 -4.88 1.74
C THR A 210 7.95 -5.99 2.77
N PHE A 211 7.01 -5.90 3.74
CA PHE A 211 6.70 -6.93 4.75
C PHE A 211 7.96 -7.55 5.38
N LEU A 212 8.96 -6.72 5.66
CA LEU A 212 10.25 -7.17 6.16
C LEU A 212 10.11 -7.70 7.59
N ARG A 213 10.91 -8.72 7.92
CA ARG A 213 11.13 -9.07 9.32
C ARG A 213 11.62 -7.84 10.07
N LEU A 214 11.17 -7.70 11.32
CA LEU A 214 11.46 -6.53 12.16
C LEU A 214 12.93 -6.12 12.14
N GLU A 215 13.84 -7.09 12.27
CA GLU A 215 15.27 -6.81 12.28
C GLU A 215 15.79 -6.26 10.95
N ASP A 216 15.44 -6.90 9.84
CA ASP A 216 15.85 -6.50 8.49
C ASP A 216 15.27 -5.11 8.15
N GLY A 217 14.00 -4.88 8.49
CA GLY A 217 13.35 -3.59 8.32
C GLY A 217 13.98 -2.48 9.19
N LEU A 218 14.34 -2.77 10.45
CA LEU A 218 15.00 -1.78 11.32
C LEU A 218 16.39 -1.40 10.77
N LYS A 219 17.17 -2.38 10.28
CA LYS A 219 18.46 -2.12 9.64
C LYS A 219 18.30 -1.24 8.40
N LEU A 220 17.32 -1.55 7.55
CA LEU A 220 17.06 -0.78 6.34
C LEU A 220 16.52 0.62 6.65
N LEU A 221 15.61 0.76 7.61
CA LEU A 221 15.08 2.06 8.01
C LEU A 221 16.17 2.93 8.63
N LEU A 222 17.01 2.38 9.50
CA LEU A 222 18.16 3.09 10.05
C LEU A 222 19.14 3.51 8.95
N ALA A 223 19.39 2.65 7.96
CA ALA A 223 20.20 2.98 6.80
C ALA A 223 19.62 4.19 6.05
N ILE A 224 18.34 4.11 5.65
CA ILE A 224 17.62 5.20 4.96
C ILE A 224 17.74 6.51 5.74
N SER A 225 17.43 6.48 7.04
CA SER A 225 17.41 7.67 7.88
C SER A 225 18.79 8.32 8.00
N ILE A 226 19.84 7.54 8.26
CA ILE A 226 21.19 8.10 8.47
C ILE A 226 21.82 8.55 7.15
N THR A 227 21.62 7.81 6.06
CA THR A 227 22.26 8.15 4.78
C THR A 227 21.55 9.26 4.02
N SER A 228 20.22 9.34 4.13
CA SER A 228 19.41 10.20 3.27
C SER A 228 18.46 11.11 4.05
N GLY A 229 18.37 11.02 5.38
CA GLY A 229 17.41 11.81 6.18
C GLY A 229 17.54 13.33 6.03
N ILE A 230 18.73 13.83 5.66
CA ILE A 230 18.98 15.26 5.42
C ILE A 230 18.35 15.73 4.10
N SER A 231 18.40 14.91 3.04
CA SER A 231 17.85 15.25 1.72
C SER A 231 16.39 14.85 1.57
N LEU A 232 15.93 13.86 2.33
CA LEU A 232 14.63 13.22 2.15
C LEU A 232 13.48 14.16 2.48
N LYS A 233 12.54 14.31 1.54
CA LYS A 233 11.28 15.05 1.66
C LYS A 233 10.07 14.13 1.83
N GLY A 234 10.12 12.91 1.30
CA GLY A 234 9.04 11.95 1.42
C GLY A 234 9.51 10.54 1.72
N LEU A 235 8.83 9.89 2.66
CA LEU A 235 9.08 8.50 3.03
C LEU A 235 7.77 7.73 3.16
N HIS A 236 7.64 6.62 2.45
CA HIS A 236 6.44 5.79 2.47
C HIS A 236 6.73 4.37 2.97
N LEU A 237 6.09 3.96 4.07
CA LEU A 237 6.39 2.76 4.87
C LEU A 237 5.13 1.96 5.23
N TRP A 238 4.03 2.08 4.48
CA TRP A 238 2.86 1.22 4.71
C TRP A 238 3.22 -0.24 4.45
N TYR A 239 2.89 -1.15 5.37
CA TYR A 239 3.26 -2.56 5.28
C TYR A 239 4.78 -2.79 5.16
N PHE A 240 5.57 -1.93 5.82
CA PHE A 240 7.03 -2.05 5.80
C PHE A 240 7.53 -3.22 6.64
N PHE A 241 6.98 -3.41 7.84
CA PHE A 241 7.20 -4.60 8.65
C PHE A 241 6.16 -5.68 8.35
N GLY A 242 6.50 -6.93 8.67
CA GLY A 242 5.55 -8.05 8.59
C GLY A 242 4.28 -7.84 9.43
N GLU A 243 3.23 -8.60 9.09
CA GLU A 243 1.92 -8.51 9.74
C GLU A 243 2.01 -8.70 11.26
N GLY A 244 1.30 -7.87 12.02
CA GLY A 244 1.26 -7.92 13.49
C GLY A 244 2.57 -7.53 14.20
N VAL A 245 3.64 -7.20 13.47
CA VAL A 245 4.92 -6.82 14.09
C VAL A 245 4.79 -5.50 14.84
N LEU A 246 5.20 -5.49 16.10
CA LEU A 246 5.30 -4.30 16.94
C LEU A 246 6.79 -3.94 17.13
N PRO A 247 7.29 -2.88 16.48
CA PRO A 247 8.70 -2.48 16.58
C PRO A 247 9.15 -2.14 17.99
N ILE A 248 8.24 -1.56 18.76
CA ILE A 248 8.41 -1.28 20.18
C ILE A 248 7.74 -2.42 20.94
N THR A 249 8.38 -3.01 21.94
CA THR A 249 7.76 -4.05 22.78
C THR A 249 7.76 -3.60 24.23
N SER A 250 7.14 -2.45 24.53
CA SER A 250 6.84 -2.12 25.93
C SER A 250 5.91 -3.20 26.48
N ARG A 251 6.28 -3.76 27.63
CA ARG A 251 5.53 -4.78 28.38
C ARG A 251 4.62 -4.17 29.44
N GLU A 252 4.76 -2.87 29.71
CA GLU A 252 3.99 -2.21 30.73
C GLU A 252 2.59 -1.93 30.19
N VAL A 253 1.59 -2.41 30.93
CA VAL A 253 0.18 -2.08 30.66
C VAL A 253 0.00 -0.62 31.04
N LEU A 254 0.23 0.26 30.07
CA LEU A 254 0.05 1.69 30.27
C LEU A 254 -1.46 1.96 30.39
N SER A 255 -1.87 2.59 31.49
CA SER A 255 -3.27 2.93 31.70
C SER A 255 -3.68 4.09 30.79
N LEU A 256 -4.99 4.27 30.54
CA LEU A 256 -5.48 5.44 29.80
C LEU A 256 -5.15 6.77 30.51
N GLU A 257 -4.91 6.70 31.82
CA GLU A 257 -4.63 7.81 32.73
C GLU A 257 -3.14 8.07 32.95
N ASP A 258 -2.25 7.25 32.39
CA ASP A 258 -0.82 7.35 32.66
C ASP A 258 -0.28 8.71 32.22
N PRO A 259 0.41 9.46 33.10
CA PRO A 259 1.03 10.71 32.71
C PRO A 259 2.07 10.44 31.63
N PHE A 260 1.84 10.98 30.43
CA PHE A 260 2.83 11.02 29.37
C PHE A 260 4.16 11.56 29.92
N ILE A 261 5.17 10.71 30.05
CA ILE A 261 6.52 11.11 30.45
C ILE A 261 7.31 11.40 29.17
N PRO A 262 7.59 12.68 28.82
CA PRO A 262 8.41 13.00 27.67
C PRO A 262 9.83 12.49 27.92
N TYR A 263 10.21 11.41 27.25
CA TYR A 263 11.58 10.94 27.29
C TYR A 263 12.47 11.93 26.53
N LYS A 264 13.42 12.56 27.24
CA LYS A 264 14.44 13.43 26.66
C LYS A 264 15.69 12.58 26.46
N PHE A 265 15.86 12.04 25.26
CA PHE A 265 17.11 11.42 24.87
C PHE A 265 17.66 12.17 23.66
N ASP A 266 18.77 12.89 23.86
CA ASP A 266 19.57 13.40 22.77
C ASP A 266 20.57 12.30 22.40
N PHE A 267 20.61 11.92 21.12
CA PHE A 267 21.56 10.93 20.64
C PHE A 267 22.88 11.64 20.32
N ASP A 268 23.99 11.14 20.87
CA ASP A 268 25.32 11.65 20.52
C ASP A 268 25.85 11.00 19.24
N ASP A 269 26.67 11.72 18.48
CA ASP A 269 27.22 11.24 17.20
C ASP A 269 27.99 9.92 17.34
N LYS A 270 28.53 9.66 18.53
CA LYS A 270 29.25 8.42 18.86
C LYS A 270 28.31 7.22 18.90
N LEU A 271 27.21 7.29 19.64
CA LEU A 271 26.20 6.25 19.71
C LEU A 271 25.61 5.98 18.32
N ILE A 272 25.42 7.04 17.53
CA ILE A 272 24.85 6.94 16.20
C ILE A 272 25.82 6.22 15.26
N SER A 273 27.07 6.67 15.22
CA SER A 273 28.13 6.03 14.42
C SER A 273 28.32 4.57 14.83
N TYR A 274 28.29 4.29 16.14
CA TYR A 274 28.38 2.94 16.69
C TYR A 274 27.18 2.07 16.27
N THR A 275 25.96 2.58 16.39
CA THR A 275 24.72 1.86 16.04
C THR A 275 24.68 1.56 14.54
N PHE A 276 24.97 2.56 13.71
CA PHE A 276 25.02 2.41 12.26
C PHE A 276 26.08 1.38 11.85
N PHE A 277 27.30 1.50 12.36
CA PHE A 277 28.36 0.55 12.03
C PHE A 277 28.02 -0.86 12.52
N SER A 278 27.55 -0.98 13.77
CA SER A 278 27.29 -2.28 14.40
C SER A 278 26.07 -2.99 13.83
N PHE A 279 25.00 -2.29 13.47
CA PHE A 279 23.75 -2.94 13.07
C PHE A 279 23.51 -2.91 11.56
N VAL A 280 24.04 -1.90 10.85
CA VAL A 280 23.85 -1.77 9.40
C VAL A 280 25.05 -2.29 8.63
N MET A 281 26.28 -1.96 9.04
CA MET A 281 27.48 -2.30 8.27
C MET A 281 28.08 -3.66 8.63
N ARG A 282 28.04 -4.06 9.90
CA ARG A 282 28.54 -5.36 10.37
C ARG A 282 27.58 -6.49 10.03
N GLY A 283 28.08 -7.45 9.25
CA GLY A 283 27.30 -8.57 8.73
C GLY A 283 27.13 -9.77 9.63
N ASP A 284 27.64 -9.71 10.85
CA ASP A 284 27.59 -10.76 11.87
C ASP A 284 26.66 -10.40 13.04
N TYR A 285 26.14 -9.17 13.07
CA TYR A 285 25.47 -8.65 14.25
C TYR A 285 23.95 -8.64 14.10
N CYS A 286 23.27 -9.25 15.07
CA CYS A 286 21.82 -9.20 15.21
C CYS A 286 21.40 -8.11 16.19
N ILE A 287 20.33 -7.38 15.90
CA ILE A 287 19.84 -6.34 16.82
C ILE A 287 19.21 -7.02 18.05
N PRO A 288 19.79 -6.88 19.25
CA PRO A 288 19.23 -7.45 20.46
C PRO A 288 17.82 -6.94 20.69
N ARG A 289 16.92 -7.81 21.17
CA ARG A 289 15.49 -7.46 21.35
C ARG A 289 15.29 -6.18 22.16
N ILE A 290 16.11 -5.97 23.20
CA ILE A 290 16.05 -4.79 24.07
C ILE A 290 16.46 -3.49 23.35
N LEU A 291 17.27 -3.57 22.29
CA LEU A 291 17.75 -2.40 21.54
C LEU A 291 16.87 -2.06 20.33
N LYS A 292 15.89 -2.90 19.97
CA LYS A 292 15.00 -2.63 18.82
C LYS A 292 14.22 -1.30 18.93
N PRO A 293 13.63 -0.94 20.10
CA PRO A 293 13.01 0.38 20.27
C PRO A 293 14.01 1.52 20.05
N LEU A 294 15.21 1.41 20.62
CA LEU A 294 16.28 2.39 20.47
C LEU A 294 16.66 2.58 18.99
N VAL A 295 16.82 1.50 18.23
CA VAL A 295 17.14 1.55 16.80
C VAL A 295 16.03 2.24 16.00
N LEU A 296 14.76 1.96 16.32
CA LEU A 296 13.64 2.64 15.70
C LEU A 296 13.67 4.14 16.02
N HIS A 297 13.81 4.50 17.30
CA HIS A 297 13.84 5.90 17.74
C HIS A 297 15.01 6.67 17.10
N LEU A 298 16.19 6.06 17.00
CA LEU A 298 17.32 6.60 16.24
C LEU A 298 16.97 6.83 14.77
N ALA A 299 16.32 5.86 14.13
CA ALA A 299 15.93 6.00 12.74
C ALA A 299 14.88 7.12 12.55
N LEU A 300 13.89 7.25 13.44
CA LEU A 300 12.89 8.32 13.39
C LEU A 300 13.50 9.71 13.67
N TYR A 301 14.50 9.77 14.55
CA TYR A 301 15.21 10.99 14.92
C TYR A 301 15.88 11.66 13.72
N TYR A 302 16.49 10.87 12.83
CA TYR A 302 17.24 11.37 11.68
C TYR A 302 16.38 11.77 10.47
N LEU A 303 15.08 11.55 10.53
CA LEU A 303 14.15 11.98 9.48
C LEU A 303 13.78 13.46 9.67
N GLU A 304 14.77 14.35 9.63
CA GLU A 304 14.66 15.75 10.07
C GLU A 304 13.93 16.68 9.09
N TYR A 305 14.01 16.38 7.79
CA TYR A 305 13.51 17.28 6.74
C TYR A 305 12.34 16.72 5.94
N LEU A 306 11.74 15.63 6.43
CA LEU A 306 10.54 15.05 5.82
C LEU A 306 9.39 16.05 5.82
N VAL A 307 8.76 16.18 4.66
CA VAL A 307 7.53 16.94 4.43
C VAL A 307 6.33 15.99 4.42
N ARG A 308 6.51 14.76 3.92
CA ARG A 308 5.48 13.72 3.87
C ARG A 308 5.99 12.41 4.46
N LEU A 309 5.21 11.82 5.36
CA LEU A 309 5.47 10.49 5.91
C LEU A 309 4.22 9.62 5.78
N SER A 310 4.34 8.44 5.19
CA SER A 310 3.31 7.39 5.23
C SER A 310 3.79 6.24 6.09
N VAL A 311 3.06 5.90 7.15
CA VAL A 311 3.50 4.92 8.16
C VAL A 311 2.30 4.24 8.83
N GLU A 312 2.49 3.02 9.33
CA GLU A 312 1.47 2.36 10.16
C GLU A 312 1.35 2.99 11.55
N TYR A 313 0.13 3.03 12.09
CA TYR A 313 -0.20 3.63 13.37
C TYR A 313 0.64 3.06 14.52
N ARG A 314 0.74 1.72 14.63
CA ARG A 314 1.50 1.08 15.72
C ARG A 314 2.99 1.42 15.75
N TYR A 315 3.58 1.89 14.65
CA TYR A 315 5.00 2.25 14.64
C TYR A 315 5.24 3.53 15.47
N LEU A 316 4.23 4.40 15.52
CA LEU A 316 4.27 5.65 16.27
C LEU A 316 3.57 5.56 17.63
N ALA A 317 2.63 4.63 17.81
CA ALA A 317 1.85 4.47 19.05
C ALA A 317 2.62 3.82 20.22
N GLY A 318 3.87 3.38 20.03
CA GLY A 318 4.69 2.86 21.13
C GLY A 318 5.01 3.92 22.19
N GLY A 319 5.00 3.53 23.48
CA GLY A 319 5.26 4.44 24.60
C GLY A 319 4.20 5.55 24.71
N GLN A 320 2.92 5.23 24.53
CA GLN A 320 1.81 6.21 24.49
C GLN A 320 1.99 7.34 23.46
N GLY A 321 2.71 7.08 22.36
CA GLY A 321 3.01 8.09 21.34
C GLY A 321 4.36 8.78 21.52
N GLU A 322 5.23 8.28 22.40
CA GLU A 322 6.63 8.73 22.51
C GLU A 322 7.33 8.75 21.13
N SER A 323 7.09 7.73 20.31
CA SER A 323 7.77 7.57 19.01
C SER A 323 7.36 8.63 17.99
N LEU A 324 6.13 9.15 18.10
CA LEU A 324 5.70 10.33 17.34
C LEU A 324 6.63 11.52 17.62
N LEU A 325 7.01 11.74 18.88
CA LEU A 325 7.87 12.86 19.26
C LEU A 325 9.35 12.64 18.94
N TYR A 326 9.76 11.39 18.69
CA TYR A 326 11.09 11.07 18.16
C TYR A 326 11.25 11.42 16.70
N LEU A 327 10.18 11.69 15.95
CA LEU A 327 10.30 12.13 14.56
C LEU A 327 11.05 13.46 14.47
N GLY A 328 12.24 13.44 13.87
CA GLY A 328 13.06 14.63 13.64
C GLY A 328 12.27 15.72 12.92
N CYS A 329 11.48 15.35 11.91
CA CYS A 329 10.66 16.29 11.15
C CYS A 329 9.53 16.96 11.95
N ILE A 330 9.05 16.33 13.02
CA ILE A 330 8.10 16.99 13.94
C ILE A 330 8.84 17.97 14.83
N ARG A 331 10.00 17.58 15.38
CA ARG A 331 10.83 18.45 16.23
C ARG A 331 11.33 19.69 15.48
N ASN A 332 11.66 19.54 14.20
CA ASN A 332 12.12 20.61 13.33
C ASN A 332 10.95 21.37 12.66
N GLY A 333 9.70 20.97 12.90
CA GLY A 333 8.53 21.63 12.31
C GLY A 333 8.49 21.56 10.77
N THR A 334 9.11 20.56 10.15
CA THR A 334 9.21 20.39 8.69
C THR A 334 8.09 19.52 8.11
N LEU A 335 7.55 18.59 8.90
CA LEU A 335 6.47 17.70 8.47
C LEU A 335 5.21 18.50 8.12
N ARG A 336 4.57 18.18 7.00
CA ARG A 336 3.32 18.81 6.55
C ARG A 336 2.18 17.83 6.41
N GLU A 337 2.50 16.57 6.11
CA GLU A 337 1.52 15.53 5.85
C GLU A 337 1.97 14.20 6.48
N LEU A 338 1.16 13.70 7.40
CA LEU A 338 1.33 12.39 8.01
C LEU A 338 0.17 11.49 7.59
N ASN A 339 0.47 10.47 6.81
CA ASN A 339 -0.47 9.48 6.30
C ASN A 339 -0.39 8.22 7.18
N MET A 340 -1.33 8.10 8.12
CA MET A 340 -1.37 7.00 9.09
C MET A 340 -2.23 5.86 8.58
N LEU A 341 -1.66 4.67 8.47
CA LEU A 341 -2.39 3.43 8.17
C LEU A 341 -2.77 2.71 9.46
N TYR A 342 -4.04 2.45 9.65
CA TYR A 342 -4.59 1.65 10.75
C TYR A 342 -5.17 0.35 10.19
N THR A 343 -4.74 -0.79 10.73
CA THR A 343 -5.20 -2.12 10.33
C THR A 343 -5.77 -2.87 11.52
N ASN A 344 -6.33 -4.05 11.30
CA ASN A 344 -6.85 -4.90 12.39
C ASN A 344 -5.78 -5.32 13.42
N ASN A 345 -4.49 -5.21 13.09
CA ASN A 345 -3.40 -5.47 14.03
C ASN A 345 -3.07 -4.26 14.92
N ASP A 346 -3.70 -3.11 14.68
CA ASP A 346 -3.57 -1.88 15.49
C ASP A 346 -4.67 -1.77 16.55
N ASP A 347 -5.61 -2.72 16.60
CA ASP A 347 -6.70 -2.74 17.56
C ASP A 347 -6.15 -2.73 19.00
N LEU A 348 -6.70 -1.82 19.79
CA LEU A 348 -6.28 -1.53 21.16
C LEU A 348 -6.52 -2.70 22.10
N TYR A 349 -7.49 -3.56 21.80
CA TYR A 349 -7.71 -4.78 22.56
C TYR A 349 -6.46 -5.67 22.54
N PHE A 350 -5.79 -5.77 21.38
CA PHE A 350 -4.59 -6.59 21.21
C PHE A 350 -3.31 -5.83 21.55
N THR A 351 -3.19 -4.59 21.09
CA THR A 351 -1.94 -3.84 21.19
C THR A 351 -1.77 -3.09 22.51
N LYS A 352 -2.88 -2.70 23.14
CA LYS A 352 -2.93 -1.78 24.30
C LYS A 352 -2.12 -0.50 24.07
N ARG A 353 -2.10 0.02 22.83
CA ARG A 353 -1.23 1.14 22.44
C ARG A 353 -1.94 2.19 21.63
N TYR A 354 -1.84 3.41 22.08
CA TYR A 354 -2.39 4.57 21.40
C TYR A 354 -1.44 5.76 21.56
N ILE A 355 -1.59 6.76 20.70
CA ILE A 355 -0.90 8.05 20.86
C ILE A 355 -1.76 8.94 21.75
N CYS A 356 -1.31 9.21 22.97
CA CYS A 356 -2.11 9.95 23.95
C CYS A 356 -2.32 11.42 23.55
N HIS A 357 -3.29 12.06 24.22
CA HIS A 357 -3.61 13.47 24.03
C HIS A 357 -2.40 14.39 24.18
N ASN A 358 -1.57 14.16 25.21
CA ASN A 358 -0.40 14.99 25.49
C ASN A 358 0.67 14.87 24.39
N ALA A 359 0.86 13.67 23.84
CA ALA A 359 1.75 13.46 22.70
C ALA A 359 1.27 14.23 21.46
N TRP A 360 -0.03 14.15 21.12
CA TRP A 360 -0.59 14.93 20.01
C TRP A 360 -0.50 16.43 20.23
N LYS A 361 -0.87 16.92 21.42
CA LYS A 361 -0.78 18.34 21.78
C LYS A 361 0.66 18.86 21.65
N LYS A 362 1.65 18.07 22.08
CA LYS A 362 3.07 18.43 21.95
C LYS A 362 3.55 18.37 20.51
N ALA A 363 3.16 17.34 19.74
CA ALA A 363 3.48 17.24 18.32
C ALA A 363 2.93 18.43 17.53
N TYR A 364 1.67 18.81 17.76
CA TYR A 364 1.05 19.98 17.12
C TYR A 364 1.73 21.30 17.51
N LYS A 365 2.17 21.43 18.77
CA LYS A 365 2.96 22.60 19.20
C LYS A 365 4.30 22.70 18.49
N LEU A 366 4.99 21.57 18.28
CA LEU A 366 6.28 21.52 17.58
C LEU A 366 6.11 21.68 16.06
N CYS A 367 4.99 21.22 15.51
CA CYS A 367 4.70 21.24 14.08
C CYS A 367 3.26 21.71 13.79
N PRO A 368 2.99 23.03 13.85
CA PRO A 368 1.61 23.56 13.73
C PRO A 368 0.99 23.38 12.34
N CYS A 369 1.83 23.24 11.30
CA CYS A 369 1.39 23.00 9.92
C CYS A 369 1.16 21.52 9.60
N LEU A 370 1.25 20.63 10.61
CA LEU A 370 1.02 19.20 10.44
C LEU A 370 -0.45 18.92 10.10
N ARG A 371 -0.67 18.13 9.05
CA ARG A 371 -1.97 17.62 8.64
C ARG A 371 -1.93 16.10 8.64
N ILE A 372 -2.98 15.47 9.13
CA ILE A 372 -3.04 14.02 9.23
C ILE A 372 -4.13 13.47 8.32
N ASN A 373 -3.76 12.47 7.53
CA ASN A 373 -4.67 11.62 6.82
C ASN A 373 -4.68 10.25 7.51
N PHE A 374 -5.83 9.85 8.03
CA PHE A 374 -6.00 8.57 8.72
C PHE A 374 -6.72 7.59 7.80
N VAL A 375 -6.08 6.46 7.52
CA VAL A 375 -6.55 5.45 6.56
C VAL A 375 -6.74 4.13 7.29
N ALA A 376 -7.98 3.67 7.39
CA ALA A 376 -8.37 2.47 8.13
C ALA A 376 -9.09 1.48 7.21
N PRO A 377 -8.35 0.75 6.34
CA PRO A 377 -8.97 -0.18 5.42
C PRO A 377 -9.36 -1.48 6.14
N GLN A 378 -10.50 -2.03 5.75
CA GLN A 378 -10.99 -3.35 6.18
C GLN A 378 -11.06 -3.50 7.71
N VAL A 379 -11.49 -2.45 8.40
CA VAL A 379 -11.73 -2.51 9.84
C VAL A 379 -12.89 -3.46 10.13
N LYS A 380 -12.73 -4.27 11.19
CA LYS A 380 -13.81 -5.17 11.64
C LYS A 380 -15.03 -4.37 12.10
N THR A 381 -14.79 -3.41 12.99
CA THR A 381 -15.81 -2.51 13.51
C THR A 381 -15.22 -1.11 13.65
N PHE A 382 -16.00 -0.06 13.42
CA PHE A 382 -15.52 1.29 13.70
C PHE A 382 -15.32 1.56 15.19
N HIS A 383 -15.84 0.70 16.06
CA HIS A 383 -15.57 0.75 17.49
C HIS A 383 -14.07 0.58 17.79
N SER A 384 -13.34 -0.22 16.99
CA SER A 384 -11.88 -0.36 17.12
C SER A 384 -11.12 0.92 16.76
N VAL A 385 -11.67 1.75 15.86
CA VAL A 385 -11.06 2.98 15.37
C VAL A 385 -11.30 4.16 16.30
N GLY A 386 -12.51 4.28 16.85
CA GLY A 386 -12.89 5.41 17.70
C GLY A 386 -11.88 5.78 18.79
N PRO A 387 -11.36 4.83 19.60
CA PRO A 387 -10.47 5.17 20.71
C PRO A 387 -9.03 5.54 20.29
N VAL A 388 -8.63 5.32 19.03
CA VAL A 388 -7.35 5.84 18.51
C VAL A 388 -7.47 7.25 17.91
N LEU A 389 -8.70 7.73 17.66
CA LEU A 389 -8.99 9.08 17.19
C LEU A 389 -9.07 10.07 18.35
N ILE A 390 -7.91 10.53 18.79
CA ILE A 390 -7.76 11.34 20.00
C ILE A 390 -7.78 12.85 19.70
N ASN A 391 -8.39 13.63 20.59
CA ASN A 391 -8.40 15.09 20.55
C ASN A 391 -6.99 15.69 20.37
N TYR A 392 -6.89 16.83 19.68
CA TYR A 392 -5.64 17.52 19.25
C TYR A 392 -4.88 16.90 18.09
N MET A 393 -5.27 15.72 17.62
CA MET A 393 -4.80 15.22 16.33
C MET A 393 -5.32 16.16 15.21
N PRO A 394 -4.46 16.81 14.40
CA PRO A 394 -4.88 17.66 13.28
C PRO A 394 -5.35 16.82 12.08
N LEU A 395 -6.45 16.09 12.28
CA LEU A 395 -7.05 15.18 11.30
C LEU A 395 -7.72 15.97 10.17
N GLU A 396 -7.07 16.02 9.00
CA GLU A 396 -7.58 16.69 7.80
C GLU A 396 -8.33 15.71 6.89
N GLY A 397 -7.86 14.46 6.79
CA GLY A 397 -8.47 13.42 5.97
C GLY A 397 -8.78 12.15 6.74
N PHE A 398 -9.96 11.59 6.55
CA PHE A 398 -10.38 10.33 7.14
C PHE A 398 -10.89 9.37 6.07
N TYR A 399 -10.28 8.20 6.00
CA TYR A 399 -10.58 7.16 5.03
C TYR A 399 -10.82 5.87 5.81
N ALA A 400 -11.99 5.27 5.69
CA ALA A 400 -12.26 4.01 6.38
C ALA A 400 -13.16 3.10 5.55
N SER A 401 -12.86 1.80 5.61
CA SER A 401 -13.66 0.78 4.96
C SER A 401 -13.96 -0.39 5.90
N THR A 402 -15.22 -0.81 5.97
CA THR A 402 -15.57 -2.09 6.58
C THR A 402 -15.23 -3.20 5.58
N GLY A 403 -14.45 -4.19 5.99
CA GLY A 403 -14.10 -5.31 5.11
C GLY A 403 -15.31 -6.20 4.76
N LEU A 404 -15.12 -7.18 3.87
CA LEU A 404 -16.16 -8.14 3.45
C LEU A 404 -16.55 -9.19 4.52
N LYS A 405 -16.21 -8.99 5.79
CA LYS A 405 -16.36 -10.04 6.81
C LYS A 405 -17.77 -10.07 7.43
N SER A 406 -18.24 -11.28 7.71
CA SER A 406 -19.58 -11.66 8.14
C SER A 406 -19.75 -11.77 9.66
N ASP A 407 -18.87 -11.16 10.46
CA ASP A 407 -19.01 -11.27 11.92
C ASP A 407 -20.16 -10.37 12.35
N ASP A 408 -21.14 -10.94 13.08
CA ASP A 408 -22.43 -10.33 13.49
C ASP A 408 -22.32 -9.10 14.42
N GLU A 409 -21.13 -8.51 14.57
CA GLU A 409 -20.98 -7.32 15.41
C GLU A 409 -21.53 -6.08 14.70
N PRO A 410 -22.43 -5.31 15.34
CA PRO A 410 -23.02 -4.15 14.72
C PRO A 410 -21.94 -3.11 14.40
N VAL A 411 -21.90 -2.69 13.13
CA VAL A 411 -21.09 -1.55 12.71
C VAL A 411 -21.70 -0.29 13.33
N LEU A 412 -21.18 0.13 14.49
CA LEU A 412 -21.60 1.34 15.21
C LEU A 412 -21.11 2.61 14.50
N PHE A 413 -21.56 2.82 13.27
CA PHE A 413 -21.19 3.95 12.43
C PHE A 413 -21.54 5.31 13.07
N HIS A 414 -22.66 5.38 13.80
CA HIS A 414 -23.04 6.58 14.56
C HIS A 414 -21.96 7.00 15.58
N GLY A 415 -21.35 6.03 16.28
CA GLY A 415 -20.29 6.33 17.25
C GLY A 415 -19.08 6.98 16.61
N LEU A 416 -18.66 6.47 15.44
CA LEU A 416 -17.58 7.06 14.67
C LEU A 416 -17.90 8.47 14.20
N VAL A 417 -19.07 8.69 13.61
CA VAL A 417 -19.49 10.01 13.13
C VAL A 417 -19.56 11.01 14.29
N HIS A 418 -20.08 10.59 15.44
CA HIS A 418 -20.07 11.42 16.64
C HIS A 418 -18.66 11.82 17.06
N THR A 419 -17.70 10.88 17.06
CA THR A 419 -16.28 11.17 17.32
C THR A 419 -15.71 12.15 16.30
N LEU A 420 -15.97 11.94 15.00
CA LEU A 420 -15.47 12.79 13.92
C LEU A 420 -15.95 14.24 14.05
N VAL A 421 -17.26 14.41 14.24
CA VAL A 421 -17.90 15.72 14.40
C VAL A 421 -17.44 16.41 15.68
N THR A 422 -17.46 15.71 16.82
CA THR A 422 -17.17 16.33 18.11
C THR A 422 -15.70 16.77 18.20
N ASN A 423 -14.79 15.92 17.73
CA ASN A 423 -13.36 16.10 17.97
C ASN A 423 -12.65 16.81 16.82
N PHE A 424 -13.11 16.65 15.57
CA PHE A 424 -12.35 17.04 14.38
C PHE A 424 -13.09 18.00 13.44
N LYS A 425 -14.26 18.52 13.81
CA LYS A 425 -15.02 19.48 12.96
C LYS A 425 -14.23 20.67 12.43
N LYS A 426 -13.16 21.09 13.12
CA LYS A 426 -12.33 22.25 12.73
C LYS A 426 -11.24 21.90 11.71
N PHE A 427 -10.85 20.64 11.61
CA PHE A 427 -9.72 20.19 10.80
C PHE A 427 -10.17 19.37 9.59
N LEU A 428 -11.27 18.62 9.73
CA LEU A 428 -11.68 17.62 8.77
C LEU A 428 -12.17 18.25 7.47
N LYS A 429 -11.47 17.93 6.37
CA LYS A 429 -11.77 18.41 5.01
C LYS A 429 -12.09 17.28 4.06
N LYS A 430 -11.63 16.06 4.35
CA LYS A 430 -11.81 14.91 3.45
C LYS A 430 -12.36 13.72 4.20
N ILE A 431 -13.45 13.15 3.70
CA ILE A 431 -14.02 11.92 4.20
C ILE A 431 -14.23 10.96 3.04
N ASN A 432 -13.71 9.74 3.18
CA ASN A 432 -14.00 8.63 2.30
C ASN A 432 -14.45 7.43 3.14
N LEU A 433 -15.69 7.00 2.95
CA LEU A 433 -16.29 5.92 3.71
C LEU A 433 -16.75 4.83 2.76
N TYR A 434 -16.36 3.60 3.08
CA TYR A 434 -16.88 2.39 2.44
C TYR A 434 -17.54 1.51 3.49
N LEU A 435 -18.86 1.41 3.44
CA LEU A 435 -19.69 0.61 4.34
C LEU A 435 -20.27 -0.58 3.60
N CYS A 436 -19.93 -1.77 4.06
CA CYS A 436 -20.51 -3.03 3.62
C CYS A 436 -21.47 -3.50 4.72
N ARG A 437 -22.76 -3.65 4.38
CA ARG A 437 -23.80 -4.21 5.25
C ARG A 437 -23.86 -3.59 6.66
N PRO A 438 -24.08 -2.27 6.80
CA PRO A 438 -24.35 -1.68 8.11
C PRO A 438 -25.62 -2.28 8.70
N MET A 439 -25.58 -2.62 10.00
CA MET A 439 -26.73 -3.17 10.73
C MET A 439 -27.75 -2.10 11.15
N THR A 440 -27.44 -0.82 10.91
CA THR A 440 -28.25 0.32 11.35
C THR A 440 -28.45 1.32 10.21
N PRO A 441 -29.54 2.09 10.22
CA PRO A 441 -29.74 3.23 9.34
C PRO A 441 -28.52 4.14 9.25
N VAL A 442 -27.98 4.31 8.04
CA VAL A 442 -26.83 5.18 7.79
C VAL A 442 -27.23 6.54 7.27
N ASP A 443 -28.41 6.65 6.65
CA ASP A 443 -28.94 7.85 5.99
C ASP A 443 -28.88 9.10 6.89
N HIS A 444 -29.51 9.03 8.06
CA HIS A 444 -29.54 10.14 9.02
C HIS A 444 -28.15 10.45 9.58
N VAL A 445 -27.29 9.44 9.70
CA VAL A 445 -25.93 9.60 10.20
C VAL A 445 -25.04 10.32 9.18
N ILE A 446 -25.18 9.98 7.88
CA ILE A 446 -24.49 10.67 6.77
C ILE A 446 -24.99 12.10 6.65
N ALA A 447 -26.31 12.32 6.70
CA ALA A 447 -26.88 13.66 6.65
C ALA A 447 -26.31 14.54 7.78
N ARG A 448 -26.31 14.01 9.02
CA ARG A 448 -25.72 14.70 10.18
C ARG A 448 -24.23 15.01 10.00
N LEU A 449 -23.46 14.04 9.50
CA LEU A 449 -22.03 14.21 9.21
C LEU A 449 -21.78 15.39 8.25
N LEU A 450 -22.57 15.50 7.17
CA LEU A 450 -22.45 16.58 6.19
C LEU A 450 -22.89 17.94 6.75
N MET A 451 -23.94 17.96 7.57
CA MET A 451 -24.46 19.18 8.19
C MET A 451 -23.51 19.72 9.28
N ASP A 452 -22.87 18.84 10.06
CA ASP A 452 -22.07 19.23 11.22
C ASP A 452 -20.58 19.52 10.90
N LEU A 453 -20.15 19.32 9.64
CA LEU A 453 -18.76 19.52 9.18
C LEU A 453 -18.64 20.70 8.20
N PRO A 454 -18.53 21.94 8.70
CA PRO A 454 -18.56 23.15 7.86
C PRO A 454 -17.34 23.33 6.95
N PHE A 455 -16.24 22.62 7.23
CA PHE A 455 -15.00 22.70 6.46
C PHE A 455 -14.79 21.52 5.50
N LEU A 456 -15.80 20.65 5.34
CA LEU A 456 -15.71 19.52 4.45
C LEU A 456 -15.58 20.00 2.99
N GLU A 457 -14.52 19.57 2.31
CA GLU A 457 -14.23 19.87 0.91
C GLU A 457 -14.45 18.65 0.02
N GLU A 458 -14.17 17.45 0.52
CA GLU A 458 -14.28 16.20 -0.24
C GLU A 458 -15.08 15.17 0.56
N PHE A 459 -16.19 14.72 0.00
CA PHE A 459 -16.98 13.63 0.54
C PHE A 459 -17.10 12.51 -0.49
N THR A 460 -16.74 11.30 -0.08
CA THR A 460 -16.97 10.09 -0.84
C THR A 460 -17.61 9.05 0.07
N TYR A 461 -18.75 8.54 -0.36
CA TYR A 461 -19.45 7.47 0.33
C TYR A 461 -19.70 6.32 -0.62
N ARG A 462 -19.48 5.11 -0.14
CA ARG A 462 -19.88 3.88 -0.81
C ARG A 462 -20.54 2.96 0.20
N GLY A 463 -21.76 2.54 -0.07
CA GLY A 463 -22.50 1.67 0.83
C GLY A 463 -23.99 1.75 0.57
N PRO A 464 -24.81 1.04 1.36
CA PRO A 464 -26.25 1.08 1.19
C PRO A 464 -26.84 2.40 1.74
N LEU A 465 -28.07 2.67 1.34
CA LEU A 465 -28.98 3.64 1.94
C LEU A 465 -30.28 2.88 2.24
N GLU A 466 -30.95 3.23 3.33
CA GLU A 466 -32.27 2.68 3.63
C GLU A 466 -33.34 3.30 2.74
N ASN A 467 -33.25 4.61 2.50
CA ASN A 467 -34.24 5.34 1.74
C ASN A 467 -33.58 6.31 0.76
N ILE A 468 -33.87 6.12 -0.53
CA ILE A 468 -33.41 6.99 -1.61
C ILE A 468 -33.87 8.45 -1.39
N SER A 469 -35.03 8.67 -0.77
CA SER A 469 -35.49 10.04 -0.43
C SER A 469 -34.56 10.75 0.57
N SER A 470 -33.80 10.01 1.40
CA SER A 470 -32.76 10.61 2.25
C SER A 470 -31.65 11.25 1.43
N LEU A 471 -31.31 10.68 0.27
CA LEU A 471 -30.32 11.25 -0.64
C LEU A 471 -30.80 12.59 -1.20
N HIS A 472 -32.07 12.70 -1.59
CA HIS A 472 -32.65 14.00 -1.99
C HIS A 472 -32.54 15.05 -0.88
N ILE A 473 -32.79 14.68 0.38
CA ILE A 473 -32.65 15.60 1.53
C ILE A 473 -31.20 16.09 1.64
N ILE A 474 -30.23 15.18 1.51
CA ILE A 474 -28.80 15.50 1.54
C ILE A 474 -28.42 16.44 0.39
N LEU A 475 -28.80 16.10 -0.84
CA LEU A 475 -28.46 16.88 -2.03
C LEU A 475 -29.11 18.26 -2.01
N LYS A 476 -30.38 18.35 -1.62
CA LYS A 476 -31.11 19.61 -1.43
C LYS A 476 -30.48 20.47 -0.33
N TYR A 477 -29.94 19.85 0.73
CA TYR A 477 -29.19 20.58 1.74
C TYR A 477 -27.90 21.18 1.15
N ILE A 478 -27.12 20.42 0.38
CA ILE A 478 -25.90 20.91 -0.29
C ILE A 478 -26.22 21.98 -1.34
N GLU A 479 -27.35 21.84 -2.05
CA GLU A 479 -27.86 22.83 -2.99
C GLU A 479 -28.25 24.15 -2.29
N ASN A 480 -28.95 24.09 -1.17
CA ASN A 480 -29.44 25.31 -0.51
C ASN A 480 -28.39 26.00 0.36
N ASN A 481 -27.33 25.30 0.75
CA ASN A 481 -26.31 25.82 1.64
C ASN A 481 -25.00 26.08 0.89
N SER A 482 -24.32 27.18 1.22
CA SER A 482 -22.99 27.49 0.71
C SER A 482 -21.92 26.68 1.46
N LEU A 483 -21.88 25.36 1.18
CA LEU A 483 -20.86 24.47 1.71
C LEU A 483 -19.53 24.62 0.95
N ARG A 484 -18.43 24.19 1.56
CA ARG A 484 -17.08 24.21 0.94
C ARG A 484 -16.80 22.98 0.06
N ILE A 485 -17.81 22.14 -0.15
CA ILE A 485 -17.69 20.88 -0.87
C ILE A 485 -17.30 21.17 -2.33
N LYS A 486 -16.19 20.59 -2.75
CA LYS A 486 -15.67 20.61 -4.13
C LYS A 486 -15.79 19.24 -4.79
N LYS A 487 -15.93 18.18 -3.99
CA LYS A 487 -16.10 16.80 -4.45
C LYS A 487 -17.18 16.12 -3.62
N PHE A 488 -18.23 15.65 -4.29
CA PHE A 488 -19.32 14.88 -3.68
C PHE A 488 -19.60 13.65 -4.53
N HIS A 489 -19.06 12.51 -4.10
CA HIS A 489 -19.23 11.25 -4.81
C HIS A 489 -19.98 10.26 -3.93
N PHE A 490 -21.02 9.64 -4.47
CA PHE A 490 -21.89 8.74 -3.73
C PHE A 490 -22.17 7.50 -4.55
N TYR A 491 -21.78 6.34 -4.00
CA TYR A 491 -21.91 5.04 -4.64
C TYR A 491 -22.87 4.16 -3.84
N LEU A 492 -24.08 4.00 -4.35
CA LEU A 492 -25.12 3.22 -3.69
C LEU A 492 -24.87 1.73 -3.92
N THR A 493 -24.86 0.93 -2.85
CA THR A 493 -24.88 -0.53 -3.00
C THR A 493 -26.25 -0.98 -3.50
N GLU A 494 -26.29 -1.57 -4.69
CA GLU A 494 -27.54 -2.09 -5.28
C GLU A 494 -27.94 -3.45 -4.68
N ASP A 495 -29.22 -3.77 -4.75
CA ASP A 495 -29.68 -5.15 -4.52
C ASP A 495 -29.21 -6.00 -5.72
N PRO A 496 -28.31 -6.98 -5.51
CA PRO A 496 -27.82 -7.82 -6.60
C PRO A 496 -28.93 -8.64 -7.28
N CYS A 497 -30.07 -8.85 -6.61
CA CYS A 497 -31.21 -9.57 -7.17
C CYS A 497 -32.09 -8.66 -8.04
N ASN A 498 -32.04 -7.34 -7.84
CA ASN A 498 -32.89 -6.38 -8.55
C ASN A 498 -32.22 -5.00 -8.63
N PRO A 499 -31.18 -4.83 -9.48
CA PRO A 499 -30.41 -3.59 -9.55
C PRO A 499 -31.13 -2.46 -10.32
N GLU A 500 -32.00 -2.80 -11.27
CA GLU A 500 -32.65 -1.84 -12.20
C GLU A 500 -33.37 -0.67 -11.51
N PRO A 501 -34.17 -0.86 -10.44
CA PRO A 501 -34.81 0.26 -9.74
C PRO A 501 -33.81 1.22 -9.11
N TYR A 502 -32.69 0.71 -8.61
CA TYR A 502 -31.64 1.53 -8.00
C TYR A 502 -30.86 2.31 -9.05
N ILE A 503 -30.50 1.67 -10.17
CA ILE A 503 -29.83 2.32 -11.30
C ILE A 503 -30.70 3.45 -11.84
N LYS A 504 -31.98 3.17 -12.10
CA LYS A 504 -32.93 4.16 -12.60
C LYS A 504 -33.09 5.32 -11.63
N ALA A 505 -33.33 5.05 -10.34
CA ALA A 505 -33.48 6.10 -9.34
C ALA A 505 -32.22 6.96 -9.19
N MET A 506 -31.03 6.34 -9.20
CA MET A 506 -29.76 7.08 -9.13
C MET A 506 -29.53 7.95 -10.37
N SER A 507 -29.87 7.48 -11.57
CA SER A 507 -29.79 8.26 -12.81
C SER A 507 -30.75 9.45 -12.77
N GLU A 508 -32.00 9.26 -12.35
CA GLU A 508 -32.99 10.33 -12.23
C GLU A 508 -32.53 11.42 -11.24
N ILE A 509 -31.92 11.02 -10.12
CA ILE A 509 -31.35 11.96 -9.14
C ILE A 509 -30.12 12.66 -9.72
N HIS A 510 -29.24 11.92 -10.41
CA HIS A 510 -28.06 12.50 -11.03
C HIS A 510 -28.43 13.61 -12.00
N ASP A 511 -29.32 13.32 -12.94
CA ASP A 511 -29.76 14.27 -13.97
C ASP A 511 -30.45 15.50 -13.34
N GLN A 512 -31.14 15.33 -12.21
CA GLN A 512 -31.78 16.42 -11.49
C GLN A 512 -30.77 17.40 -10.85
N TYR A 513 -29.70 16.90 -10.23
CA TYR A 513 -28.80 17.73 -9.41
C TYR A 513 -27.47 18.09 -10.08
N GLU A 514 -27.01 17.31 -11.07
CA GLU A 514 -25.72 17.54 -11.73
C GLU A 514 -25.56 18.97 -12.27
N PRO A 515 -26.52 19.56 -13.00
CA PRO A 515 -26.34 20.91 -13.55
C PRO A 515 -26.04 21.96 -12.47
N VAL A 516 -26.76 21.89 -11.34
CA VAL A 516 -26.61 22.82 -10.22
C VAL A 516 -25.27 22.60 -9.50
N PHE A 517 -24.83 21.35 -9.36
CA PHE A 517 -23.57 21.02 -8.72
C PHE A 517 -22.37 21.41 -9.60
N VAL A 518 -22.46 21.20 -10.91
CA VAL A 518 -21.44 21.63 -11.89
C VAL A 518 -21.32 23.15 -11.93
N GLU A 519 -22.44 23.88 -11.92
CA GLU A 519 -22.45 25.35 -11.83
C GLU A 519 -21.75 25.85 -10.57
N LYS A 520 -21.90 25.13 -9.44
CA LYS A 520 -21.18 25.39 -8.19
C LYS A 520 -19.72 24.93 -8.17
N GLY A 521 -19.23 24.31 -9.25
CA GLY A 521 -17.87 23.78 -9.33
C GLY A 521 -17.63 22.53 -8.48
N ILE A 522 -18.69 21.77 -8.19
CA ILE A 522 -18.63 20.52 -7.42
C ILE A 522 -18.43 19.36 -8.40
N SER A 523 -17.33 18.60 -8.24
CA SER A 523 -17.17 17.29 -8.85
C SER A 523 -18.23 16.35 -8.26
N PHE A 524 -19.28 16.10 -9.03
CA PHE A 524 -20.44 15.33 -8.61
C PHE A 524 -20.46 13.99 -9.32
N LYS A 525 -20.66 12.90 -8.55
CA LYS A 525 -20.87 11.56 -9.09
C LYS A 525 -21.89 10.82 -8.25
N LEU A 526 -22.90 10.26 -8.90
CA LEU A 526 -23.90 9.38 -8.29
C LEU A 526 -24.00 8.13 -9.14
N GLU A 527 -23.62 6.98 -8.58
CA GLU A 527 -23.63 5.71 -9.31
C GLU A 527 -24.09 4.57 -8.39
N THR A 528 -24.55 3.46 -8.96
CA THR A 528 -24.69 2.20 -8.21
C THR A 528 -23.38 1.42 -8.25
N CYS A 529 -23.21 0.52 -7.29
CA CYS A 529 -22.06 -0.36 -7.25
C CYS A 529 -22.43 -1.74 -6.70
N GLN A 530 -21.80 -2.77 -7.26
CA GLN A 530 -21.88 -4.13 -6.74
C GLN A 530 -20.95 -4.23 -5.52
N CYS A 531 -21.44 -4.91 -4.47
CA CYS A 531 -20.68 -5.21 -3.25
C CYS A 531 -19.84 -6.47 -3.43
#